data_AF-A0AAV9EXH0-F1
#
_entry.id   AF-A0AAV9EXH0-F1
#
_cell.length_a   1.000
_cell.length_b   1.000
_cell.length_c   1.000
_cell.angle_alpha   90.00
_cell.angle_beta   90.00
_cell.angle_gamma   90.00
#
_symmetry.space_group_name_H-M   'P 1'
#
loop_
_entity.id
_entity.type
_entity.pdbx_description
1 polymer ?
#
loop_
_entity_poly.entity_id
_entity_poly.type
_entity_poly.pdbx_seq_one_letter_code
_entity_poly.pdbx_strand_id
1 'polypeptide(L)'
;MGLGAYIFSDPLLVNLPGFTQESFPSIKNILLLDSEGKRVAVKYYSDDWSTLNAKLAFEKSVFAKTQKTNARTEDSYICGDGIKGKSYKNNNFEITMFDDYVVVYKFIQDLHFFVTGGSEENELILSSVLQGFCDAVGLLLRNSVDKRTALENLDLILLCIDEIVDGGIILETDGMRHCRKSCIQRNGRWSIPL
;
A
#
# COMPACT_ATOMS: atom_id res chain seq x y z
N MET A 1 -5.17 18.35 -8.68
CA MET A 1 -3.75 18.43 -8.29
C MET A 1 -3.73 19.08 -6.91
N GLY A 2 -3.54 18.26 -5.87
CA GLY A 2 -3.50 18.75 -4.49
C GLY A 2 -2.24 19.56 -4.22
N LEU A 3 -2.31 20.51 -3.30
CA LEU A 3 -1.21 21.42 -2.91
C LEU A 3 0.11 20.70 -2.58
N GLY A 4 0.08 19.42 -2.17
CA GLY A 4 1.28 18.62 -1.92
C GLY A 4 2.16 18.36 -3.15
N ALA A 5 1.58 18.25 -4.36
CA ALA A 5 2.35 17.98 -5.58
C ALA A 5 3.17 19.20 -6.06
N TYR A 6 2.73 20.42 -5.72
CA TYR A 6 3.43 21.66 -6.09
C TYR A 6 4.70 21.88 -5.26
N ILE A 7 4.73 21.42 -4.01
CA ILE A 7 5.91 21.54 -3.13
C ILE A 7 7.04 20.64 -3.63
N PHE A 8 6.71 19.48 -4.20
CA PHE A 8 7.69 18.48 -4.65
C PHE A 8 8.45 18.88 -5.93
N SER A 9 7.91 19.84 -6.69
CA SER A 9 8.48 20.24 -8.00
C SER A 9 9.38 21.48 -7.92
N ASP A 10 9.46 22.14 -6.77
CA ASP A 10 10.22 23.39 -6.61
C ASP A 10 11.51 23.18 -5.80
N PRO A 11 12.68 23.07 -6.45
CA PRO A 11 13.97 22.90 -5.77
C PRO A 11 14.36 24.10 -4.89
N LEU A 12 13.63 25.22 -4.92
CA LEU A 12 13.85 26.38 -4.06
C LEU A 12 13.15 26.28 -2.70
N LEU A 13 12.12 25.44 -2.56
CA LEU A 13 11.36 25.29 -1.31
C LEU A 13 11.96 24.24 -0.36
N VAL A 14 12.76 23.30 -0.89
CA VAL A 14 13.42 22.22 -0.12
C VAL A 14 14.64 22.66 0.70
N ASN A 15 15.10 23.91 0.55
CA ASN A 15 16.31 24.42 1.23
C ASN A 15 16.04 25.56 2.24
N LEU A 16 14.78 25.78 2.63
CA LEU A 16 14.46 26.80 3.63
C LEU A 16 14.82 26.31 5.05
N PRO A 17 15.59 27.10 5.84
CA PRO A 17 15.88 26.76 7.23
C PRO A 17 14.57 26.86 8.03
N GLY A 18 13.99 25.71 8.36
CA GLY A 18 12.69 25.58 9.02
C GLY A 18 11.84 24.42 8.48
N PHE A 19 12.17 23.86 7.32
CA PHE A 19 11.58 22.62 6.82
C PHE A 19 12.44 21.45 7.32
N THR A 20 12.18 20.93 8.52
CA THR A 20 12.72 19.63 8.89
C THR A 20 12.01 18.58 8.03
N GLN A 21 12.78 17.63 7.49
CA GLN A 21 12.30 16.45 6.76
C GLN A 21 11.58 15.47 7.72
N GLU A 22 10.77 15.99 8.65
CA GLU A 22 10.04 15.28 9.71
C GLU A 22 8.53 15.22 9.44
N SER A 23 8.04 15.76 8.32
CA SER A 23 6.60 16.00 8.14
C SER A 23 5.94 15.22 6.99
N PHE A 24 6.59 14.18 6.45
CA PHE A 24 5.95 13.34 5.43
C PHE A 24 5.84 11.89 5.90
N PRO A 25 4.64 11.31 5.86
CA PRO A 25 4.47 9.93 6.25
C PRO A 25 5.26 9.01 5.33
N SER A 26 6.11 8.17 5.92
CA SER A 26 7.02 7.30 5.20
C SER A 26 6.58 5.84 5.29
N ILE A 27 6.38 5.23 4.12
CA ILE A 27 6.16 3.79 4.01
C ILE A 27 7.51 3.09 4.02
N LYS A 28 7.71 2.17 4.97
CA LYS A 28 8.94 1.37 5.09
C LYS A 28 8.95 0.20 4.12
N ASN A 29 7.80 -0.49 3.98
CA ASN A 29 7.61 -1.57 3.02
C ASN A 29 6.15 -1.82 2.67
N ILE A 30 5.93 -2.46 1.52
CA ILE A 30 4.66 -3.04 1.08
C ILE A 30 4.90 -4.50 0.76
N LEU A 31 4.12 -5.39 1.36
CA LEU A 31 4.20 -6.84 1.16
C LEU A 31 2.86 -7.36 0.65
N LEU A 32 2.92 -8.14 -0.43
CA LEU A 32 1.86 -8.99 -0.91
C LEU A 32 2.35 -10.42 -0.80
N LEU A 33 1.80 -11.16 0.17
CA LEU A 33 2.14 -12.56 0.42
C LEU A 33 0.96 -13.46 0.03
N ASP A 34 1.23 -14.73 -0.20
CA ASP A 34 0.17 -15.73 -0.31
C ASP A 34 -0.29 -16.23 1.07
N SER A 35 -1.31 -17.10 1.08
CA SER A 35 -1.83 -17.74 2.29
C SER A 35 -0.83 -18.64 3.02
N GLU A 36 0.31 -18.97 2.40
CA GLU A 36 1.43 -19.71 3.01
C GLU A 36 2.54 -18.79 3.53
N GLY A 37 2.44 -17.47 3.33
CA GLY A 37 3.45 -16.48 3.69
C GLY A 37 4.61 -16.38 2.69
N LYS A 38 4.46 -16.91 1.48
CA LYS A 38 5.44 -16.75 0.39
C LYS A 38 5.20 -15.44 -0.34
N ARG A 39 6.28 -14.84 -0.85
CA ARG A 39 6.23 -13.58 -1.59
C ARG A 39 5.48 -13.73 -2.91
N VAL A 40 4.49 -12.87 -3.13
CA VAL A 40 3.91 -12.60 -4.46
C VAL A 40 4.54 -11.33 -5.03
N ALA A 41 4.49 -10.23 -4.27
CA ALA A 41 5.17 -8.97 -4.60
C ALA A 41 5.65 -8.31 -3.31
N VAL A 42 6.89 -7.81 -3.29
CA VAL A 42 7.48 -7.21 -2.08
C VAL A 42 8.35 -6.04 -2.49
N LYS A 43 8.14 -4.88 -1.83
CA LYS A 43 8.97 -3.69 -2.03
C LYS A 43 9.34 -3.07 -0.68
N TYR A 44 10.62 -2.76 -0.53
CA TYR A 44 11.18 -2.10 0.65
C TYR A 44 11.71 -0.73 0.24
N TYR A 45 11.42 0.28 1.06
CA TYR A 45 11.85 1.66 0.86
C TYR A 45 12.83 2.13 1.96
N SER A 46 12.94 1.36 3.04
CA SER A 46 13.89 1.60 4.14
C SER A 46 15.04 0.61 4.13
N ASP A 47 16.20 1.07 4.60
CA ASP A 47 17.42 0.26 4.79
C ASP A 47 17.46 -0.50 6.12
N ASP A 48 16.40 -0.39 6.93
CA ASP A 48 16.25 -1.11 8.22
C ASP A 48 16.44 -2.63 8.07
N TRP A 49 16.08 -3.17 6.90
CA TRP A 49 16.34 -4.57 6.51
C TRP A 49 17.25 -4.65 5.29
N SER A 50 18.49 -4.19 5.42
CA SER A 50 19.46 -4.12 4.31
C SER A 50 19.82 -5.49 3.69
N THR A 51 19.74 -6.59 4.43
CA THR A 51 20.05 -7.93 3.92
C THR A 51 18.79 -8.70 3.52
N LEU A 52 18.91 -9.58 2.51
CA LEU A 52 17.81 -10.47 2.11
C LEU A 52 17.33 -11.35 3.29
N ASN A 53 18.26 -11.83 4.11
CA ASN A 53 17.93 -12.64 5.29
C ASN A 53 17.13 -11.84 6.32
N ALA A 54 17.47 -10.57 6.55
CA ALA A 54 16.71 -9.70 7.45
C ALA A 54 15.29 -9.46 6.91
N LYS A 55 15.12 -9.21 5.61
CA LYS A 55 13.81 -9.08 4.96
C LYS A 55 12.95 -10.33 5.13
N LEU A 56 13.51 -11.50 4.84
CA LEU A 56 12.82 -12.79 4.99
C LEU A 56 12.44 -13.08 6.45
N ALA A 57 13.31 -12.74 7.41
CA ALA A 57 13.04 -12.90 8.83
C ALA A 57 11.90 -11.98 9.31
N PHE A 58 11.86 -10.74 8.82
CA PHE A 58 10.78 -9.80 9.09
C PHE A 58 9.44 -10.31 8.55
N GLU A 59 9.37 -10.69 7.27
CA GLU A 59 8.15 -11.20 6.63
C GLU A 59 7.59 -12.41 7.38
N LYS A 60 8.46 -13.37 7.73
CA LYS A 60 8.05 -14.56 8.48
C LYS A 60 7.48 -14.20 9.85
N SER A 61 8.09 -13.22 10.52
CA SER A 61 7.66 -12.77 11.85
C SER A 61 6.33 -12.03 11.81
N VAL A 62 6.17 -11.09 10.86
CA VAL A 62 4.91 -10.37 10.62
C VAL A 62 3.79 -11.35 10.30
N PHE A 63 3.99 -12.23 9.32
CA PHE A 63 2.99 -13.22 8.93
C PHE A 63 2.58 -14.14 10.08
N ALA A 64 3.55 -14.63 10.86
CA ALA A 64 3.27 -15.50 12.01
C ALA A 64 2.52 -14.76 13.14
N LYS A 65 2.72 -13.45 13.29
CA LYS A 65 2.04 -12.62 14.27
C LYS A 65 0.60 -12.32 13.86
N THR A 66 0.38 -11.93 12.61
CA THR A 66 -0.94 -11.54 12.09
C THR A 66 -1.91 -12.72 11.95
N GLN A 67 -1.39 -13.92 11.65
CA GLN A 67 -2.20 -15.16 11.64
C GLN A 67 -2.91 -15.47 12.98
N LYS A 68 -2.37 -14.98 14.10
CA LYS A 68 -2.93 -15.24 15.44
C LYS A 68 -4.03 -14.26 15.85
N THR A 69 -4.23 -13.19 15.10
CA THR A 69 -5.05 -12.03 15.51
C THR A 69 -6.43 -11.95 14.84
N ASN A 70 -6.65 -12.69 13.75
CA ASN A 70 -7.81 -12.62 12.83
C ASN A 70 -9.18 -13.09 13.40
N ALA A 71 -9.39 -13.02 14.73
CA ALA A 71 -10.57 -13.54 15.40
C ALA A 71 -11.64 -12.48 15.76
N ARG A 72 -11.51 -11.22 15.33
CA ARG A 72 -12.44 -10.16 15.76
C ARG A 72 -12.75 -9.13 14.66
N THR A 73 -14.00 -9.16 14.18
CA THR A 73 -14.97 -8.04 14.21
C THR A 73 -15.82 -8.07 12.93
N GLU A 74 -16.99 -8.69 13.07
CA GLU A 74 -18.13 -8.50 12.17
C GLU A 74 -18.99 -7.39 12.78
N ASP A 75 -19.19 -6.26 12.11
CA ASP A 75 -20.29 -5.37 12.46
C ASP A 75 -20.97 -4.83 11.19
N SER A 76 -22.19 -5.31 10.98
CA SER A 76 -23.10 -4.95 9.90
C SER A 76 -24.15 -3.98 10.46
N TYR A 77 -24.10 -2.71 10.07
CA TYR A 77 -25.23 -1.79 10.29
C TYR A 77 -26.20 -1.78 9.11
N ILE A 78 -27.49 -1.72 9.44
CA ILE A 78 -28.63 -1.73 8.51
C ILE A 78 -29.09 -0.28 8.29
N CYS A 79 -29.09 0.22 7.06
CA CYS A 79 -29.70 1.51 6.75
C CYS A 79 -31.23 1.38 6.61
N GLY A 80 -31.97 2.39 7.06
CA GLY A 80 -33.42 2.36 7.27
C GLY A 80 -34.33 2.25 6.03
N ASP A 81 -33.81 1.92 4.85
CA ASP A 81 -34.59 1.89 3.59
C ASP A 81 -34.79 0.48 3.00
N GLY A 82 -34.46 -0.58 3.75
CA GLY A 82 -34.69 -1.98 3.36
C GLY A 82 -33.87 -2.48 2.16
N ILE A 83 -33.24 -1.59 1.40
CA ILE A 83 -32.21 -1.90 0.42
C ILE A 83 -30.97 -2.32 1.22
N LYS A 84 -30.41 -3.51 0.94
CA LYS A 84 -29.04 -3.85 1.33
C LYS A 84 -28.10 -2.91 0.58
N GLY A 85 -27.99 -1.66 1.01
CA GLY A 85 -26.82 -0.85 0.72
C GLY A 85 -25.64 -1.70 1.16
N LYS A 86 -24.71 -1.97 0.24
CA LYS A 86 -23.40 -2.41 0.66
C LYS A 86 -22.84 -1.21 1.43
N SER A 87 -22.98 -1.16 2.77
CA SER A 87 -21.89 -0.63 3.60
C SER A 87 -20.62 -1.19 2.97
N TYR A 88 -19.59 -0.39 2.71
CA TYR A 88 -18.28 -0.90 2.25
C TYR A 88 -17.98 -2.19 3.02
N LYS A 89 -18.25 -3.33 2.37
CA LYS A 89 -18.66 -4.56 3.06
C LYS A 89 -17.38 -5.18 3.59
N ASN A 90 -17.15 -5.03 4.90
CA ASN A 90 -16.06 -5.63 5.65
C ASN A 90 -14.66 -5.28 5.11
N ASN A 91 -14.32 -4.00 5.01
CA ASN A 91 -12.94 -3.54 4.81
C ASN A 91 -12.26 -3.19 6.14
N ASN A 92 -12.41 -4.05 7.15
CA ASN A 92 -11.62 -3.87 8.36
C ASN A 92 -10.20 -4.35 8.03
N PHE A 93 -9.31 -3.40 7.78
CA PHE A 93 -7.88 -3.64 7.92
C PHE A 93 -7.57 -3.79 9.40
N GLU A 94 -6.63 -4.65 9.72
CA GLU A 94 -6.16 -4.87 11.09
C GLU A 94 -4.82 -4.14 11.27
N ILE A 95 -4.61 -3.61 12.46
CA ILE A 95 -3.40 -2.88 12.82
C ILE A 95 -2.67 -3.67 13.90
N THR A 96 -1.36 -3.82 13.76
CA THR A 96 -0.52 -4.43 14.78
C THR A 96 0.81 -3.70 14.88
N MET A 97 1.32 -3.60 16.10
CA MET A 97 2.65 -3.09 16.37
C MET A 97 3.66 -4.23 16.35
N PHE A 98 4.78 -4.09 15.67
CA PHE A 98 5.85 -5.08 15.60
C PHE A 98 7.23 -4.43 15.55
N ASP A 99 8.08 -4.71 16.54
CA ASP A 99 9.49 -4.24 16.61
C ASP A 99 9.70 -2.77 16.24
N ASP A 100 8.92 -1.87 16.87
CA ASP A 100 8.95 -0.41 16.62
C ASP A 100 8.38 0.03 15.25
N TYR A 101 7.61 -0.85 14.61
CA TYR A 101 6.89 -0.56 13.39
C TYR A 101 5.38 -0.73 13.58
N VAL A 102 4.60 0.13 12.92
CA VAL A 102 3.17 -0.08 12.71
C VAL A 102 2.99 -0.90 11.44
N VAL A 103 2.31 -2.04 11.55
CA VAL A 103 1.94 -2.88 10.42
C VAL A 103 0.42 -2.88 10.28
N VAL A 104 -0.05 -2.37 9.14
CA VAL A 104 -1.46 -2.46 8.76
C VAL A 104 -1.61 -3.56 7.72
N TYR A 105 -2.58 -4.44 7.90
CA TYR A 105 -2.74 -5.60 7.05
C TYR A 105 -4.19 -5.96 6.78
N LYS A 106 -4.40 -6.72 5.69
CA LYS A 106 -5.70 -7.23 5.30
C LYS A 106 -5.55 -8.53 4.52
N PHE A 107 -6.39 -9.50 4.84
CA PHE A 107 -6.44 -10.77 4.12
C PHE A 107 -7.62 -10.81 3.17
N ILE A 108 -7.37 -11.15 1.90
CA ILE A 108 -8.39 -11.31 0.88
C ILE A 108 -8.14 -12.64 0.17
N GLN A 109 -9.01 -13.63 0.41
CA GLN A 109 -8.89 -14.97 -0.16
C GLN A 109 -7.48 -15.56 0.10
N ASP A 110 -6.70 -15.81 -0.96
CA ASP A 110 -5.36 -16.40 -0.90
C ASP A 110 -4.24 -15.35 -0.86
N LEU A 111 -4.57 -14.05 -0.81
CA LEU A 111 -3.60 -12.96 -0.81
C LEU A 111 -3.67 -12.16 0.48
N HIS A 112 -2.51 -11.94 1.08
CA HIS A 112 -2.32 -11.21 2.32
C HIS A 112 -1.55 -9.92 2.04
N PHE A 113 -2.17 -8.79 2.32
CA PHE A 113 -1.67 -7.45 2.05
C PHE A 113 -1.13 -6.84 3.33
N PHE A 114 0.06 -6.26 3.27
CA PHE A 114 0.70 -5.59 4.40
C PHE A 114 1.34 -4.27 3.97
N VAL A 115 1.20 -3.26 4.81
CA VAL A 115 1.90 -1.97 4.72
C VAL A 115 2.54 -1.69 6.07
N THR A 116 3.83 -1.37 6.05
CA THR A 116 4.59 -1.08 7.27
C THR A 116 5.04 0.38 7.27
N GLY A 117 4.85 1.07 8.39
CA GLY A 117 5.41 2.38 8.71
C GLY A 117 6.21 2.33 10.02
N GLY A 118 6.88 3.43 10.37
CA GLY A 118 7.50 3.60 11.70
C GLY A 118 6.46 3.67 12.83
N SER A 119 6.89 3.52 14.09
CA SER A 119 6.00 3.66 15.26
C SER A 119 5.48 5.08 15.46
N GLU A 120 6.16 6.06 14.88
CA GLU A 120 5.81 7.47 14.82
C GLU A 120 4.76 7.82 13.76
N GLU A 121 4.47 6.89 12.84
CA GLU A 121 3.60 7.14 11.68
C GLU A 121 2.11 7.06 12.03
N ASN A 122 1.31 7.85 11.31
CA ASN A 122 -0.15 7.81 11.49
C ASN A 122 -0.75 6.57 10.82
N GLU A 123 -1.29 5.66 11.63
CA GLU A 123 -1.90 4.40 11.18
C GLU A 123 -3.01 4.61 10.14
N LEU A 124 -3.76 5.73 10.20
CA LEU A 124 -4.81 6.06 9.24
C LEU A 124 -4.26 6.29 7.83
N ILE A 125 -3.04 6.84 7.73
CA ILE A 125 -2.37 7.09 6.47
C ILE A 125 -1.92 5.75 5.86
N LEU A 126 -1.29 4.89 6.66
CA LEU A 126 -0.91 3.53 6.26
C LEU A 126 -2.14 2.72 5.81
N SER A 127 -3.24 2.87 6.52
CA SER A 127 -4.52 2.24 6.18
C SER A 127 -5.07 2.72 4.85
N SER A 128 -4.93 4.02 4.54
CA SER A 128 -5.34 4.58 3.26
C SER A 128 -4.50 4.04 2.10
N VAL A 129 -3.19 3.85 2.31
CA VAL A 129 -2.29 3.22 1.33
C VAL A 129 -2.66 1.75 1.10
N LEU A 130 -2.85 0.99 2.18
CA LEU A 130 -3.27 -0.40 2.09
C LEU A 130 -4.62 -0.54 1.37
N GLN A 131 -5.56 0.34 1.68
CA GLN A 131 -6.88 0.36 1.07
C GLN A 131 -6.79 0.67 -0.43
N GLY A 132 -6.06 1.71 -0.83
CA GLY A 132 -5.84 2.04 -2.23
C GLY A 132 -5.16 0.91 -3.01
N PHE A 133 -4.18 0.24 -2.40
CA PHE A 133 -3.51 -0.92 -2.99
C PHE A 133 -4.46 -2.13 -3.15
N CYS A 134 -5.26 -2.44 -2.13
CA CYS A 134 -6.25 -3.51 -2.19
C CYS A 134 -7.29 -3.28 -3.29
N ASP A 135 -7.81 -2.05 -3.39
CA ASP A 135 -8.82 -1.70 -4.39
C ASP A 135 -8.24 -1.75 -5.80
N ALA A 136 -7.02 -1.23 -6.01
CA ALA A 136 -6.35 -1.27 -7.30
C ALA A 136 -6.06 -2.72 -7.75
N VAL A 137 -5.52 -3.56 -6.86
CA VAL A 137 -5.31 -4.98 -7.15
C VAL A 137 -6.65 -5.70 -7.39
N GLY A 138 -7.69 -5.41 -6.61
CA GLY A 138 -9.03 -5.94 -6.83
C GLY A 138 -9.57 -5.62 -8.23
N LEU A 139 -9.39 -4.38 -8.70
CA LEU A 139 -9.76 -3.97 -10.05
C LEU A 139 -8.92 -4.66 -11.13
N LEU A 140 -7.60 -4.73 -10.96
CA LEU A 140 -6.68 -5.39 -11.90
C LEU A 140 -7.03 -6.86 -12.08
N LEU A 141 -7.37 -7.55 -10.99
CA LEU A 141 -7.71 -8.98 -10.99
C LEU A 141 -9.20 -9.24 -11.25
N ARG A 142 -9.99 -8.23 -11.67
CA ARG A 142 -11.43 -8.34 -11.95
C ARG A 142 -12.23 -8.93 -10.77
N ASN A 143 -11.85 -8.59 -9.55
CA ASN A 143 -12.38 -9.11 -8.29
C ASN A 143 -12.14 -10.62 -8.04
N SER A 144 -11.25 -11.27 -8.80
CA SER A 144 -10.72 -12.61 -8.50
C SER A 144 -9.35 -12.49 -7.85
N VAL A 145 -9.32 -12.30 -6.53
CA VAL A 145 -8.09 -12.01 -5.76
C VAL A 145 -7.42 -13.32 -5.33
N ASP A 146 -7.10 -14.16 -6.31
CA ASP A 146 -6.42 -15.44 -6.11
C ASP A 146 -4.95 -15.38 -6.53
N LYS A 147 -4.12 -16.27 -5.96
CA LYS A 147 -2.68 -16.32 -6.19
C LYS A 147 -2.33 -16.49 -7.68
N ARG A 148 -3.08 -17.28 -8.43
CA ARG A 148 -2.77 -17.55 -9.84
C ARG A 148 -2.97 -16.30 -10.66
N THR A 149 -4.12 -15.65 -10.54
CA THR A 149 -4.44 -14.42 -11.28
C THR A 149 -3.47 -13.29 -10.90
N ALA A 150 -3.05 -13.21 -9.63
CA ALA A 150 -2.05 -12.24 -9.18
C ALA A 150 -0.67 -12.46 -9.83
N LEU A 151 -0.22 -13.71 -9.93
CA LEU A 151 1.05 -14.04 -10.60
C LEU A 151 1.01 -13.77 -12.10
N GLU A 152 -0.13 -14.01 -12.76
CA GLU A 152 -0.32 -13.71 -14.18
C GLU A 152 -0.31 -12.19 -14.48
N ASN A 153 -0.65 -11.36 -13.49
CA ASN A 153 -0.71 -9.89 -13.62
C ASN A 153 0.34 -9.17 -12.74
N LEU A 154 1.42 -9.87 -12.38
CA LEU A 154 2.41 -9.37 -11.41
C LEU A 154 3.04 -8.03 -11.84
N ASP A 155 3.34 -7.86 -13.12
CA ASP A 155 3.91 -6.62 -13.65
C ASP A 155 2.98 -5.42 -13.39
N LEU A 156 1.67 -5.60 -13.55
CA LEU A 156 0.68 -4.55 -13.27
C LEU A 156 0.55 -4.25 -11.77
N ILE A 157 0.68 -5.27 -10.92
CA ILE A 157 0.68 -5.11 -9.46
C ILE A 157 1.91 -4.30 -9.02
N LEU A 158 3.09 -4.60 -9.56
CA LEU A 158 4.33 -3.85 -9.25
C LEU A 158 4.24 -2.39 -9.69
N LEU A 159 3.70 -2.14 -10.90
CA LEU A 159 3.45 -0.78 -11.38
C LEU A 159 2.44 -0.03 -10.50
N CYS A 160 1.40 -0.72 -10.02
CA CYS A 160 0.45 -0.14 -9.08
C CYS A 160 1.13 0.26 -7.76
N ILE A 161 2.05 -0.56 -7.25
CA ILE A 161 2.83 -0.21 -6.06
C ILE A 161 3.68 1.05 -6.32
N ASP A 162 4.32 1.14 -7.49
CA ASP A 162 5.12 2.32 -7.90
C ASP A 162 4.27 3.60 -8.05
N GLU A 163 3.02 3.47 -8.51
CA GLU A 163 2.09 4.61 -8.63
C GLU A 163 1.58 5.09 -7.26
N ILE A 164 1.41 4.18 -6.28
CA ILE A 164 0.93 4.53 -4.93
C ILE A 164 2.08 5.09 -4.07
N VAL A 165 3.27 4.48 -4.13
CA VAL A 165 4.43 4.85 -3.30
C VAL A 165 5.71 4.89 -4.13
N ASP A 166 6.39 6.04 -4.09
CA ASP A 166 7.71 6.22 -4.68
C ASP A 166 8.72 6.67 -3.62
N GLY A 167 9.84 5.95 -3.52
CA GLY A 167 10.87 6.24 -2.50
C GLY A 167 10.38 6.25 -1.04
N GLY A 168 9.29 5.54 -0.73
CA GLY A 168 8.66 5.55 0.60
C GLY A 168 7.71 6.73 0.82
N ILE A 169 7.55 7.63 -0.16
CA ILE A 169 6.63 8.76 -0.11
C ILE A 169 5.33 8.37 -0.78
N ILE A 170 4.22 8.68 -0.12
CA ILE A 170 2.88 8.39 -0.62
C ILE A 170 2.54 9.42 -1.70
N LEU A 171 2.28 8.96 -2.93
CA LEU A 171 1.96 9.82 -4.07
C LEU A 171 0.45 9.98 -4.25
N GLU A 172 -0.27 8.87 -4.46
CA GLU A 172 -1.71 8.88 -4.71
C GLU A 172 -2.40 7.71 -3.99
N THR A 173 -3.56 7.96 -3.35
CA THR A 173 -4.35 6.97 -2.60
C THR A 173 -5.75 6.73 -3.16
N ASP A 174 -6.15 7.43 -4.23
CA ASP A 174 -7.45 7.24 -4.88
C ASP A 174 -7.33 6.14 -5.94
N GLY A 175 -7.72 4.91 -5.58
CA GLY A 175 -7.63 3.71 -6.43
C GLY A 175 -8.39 3.78 -7.76
N MET A 176 -9.17 4.84 -8.01
CA MET A 176 -9.87 5.09 -9.27
C MET A 176 -9.11 5.98 -10.26
N ARG A 177 -7.94 6.53 -9.88
CA ARG A 177 -7.10 7.31 -10.80
C ARG A 177 -5.78 6.59 -11.12
N HIS A 178 -5.97 5.50 -11.86
CA HIS A 178 -5.29 5.26 -13.13
C HIS A 178 -3.88 4.65 -13.13
N CYS A 179 -3.84 3.43 -13.66
CA CYS A 179 -2.78 2.85 -14.49
C CYS A 179 -2.56 3.70 -15.76
N ARG A 180 -1.99 4.91 -15.64
CA ARG A 180 -1.80 5.85 -16.78
C ARG A 180 -0.44 6.54 -16.85
N LYS A 181 0.53 6.18 -16.02
CA LYS A 181 1.89 6.74 -16.18
C LYS A 181 2.99 5.70 -16.34
N SER A 182 2.65 4.52 -16.86
CA SER A 182 3.66 3.64 -17.42
C SER A 182 4.08 4.09 -18.83
N CYS A 183 5.06 5.00 -18.84
CA CYS A 183 6.09 5.24 -19.86
C CYS A 183 5.69 5.31 -21.36
N ILE A 184 5.73 6.51 -21.94
CA ILE A 184 6.33 6.68 -23.27
C ILE A 184 7.50 7.66 -23.14
N GLN A 185 8.69 7.13 -22.92
CA GLN A 185 9.92 7.86 -23.13
C GLN A 185 10.34 7.64 -24.58
N ARG A 186 9.86 8.49 -25.50
CA ARG A 186 10.47 8.61 -26.83
C ARG A 186 11.42 9.80 -26.81
N ASN A 187 12.72 9.51 -26.94
CA ASN A 187 13.80 10.48 -27.16
C ASN A 187 13.98 11.57 -26.08
N GLY A 188 13.99 11.19 -24.80
CA GLY A 188 14.54 12.06 -23.74
C GLY A 188 13.85 13.41 -23.53
N ARG A 189 12.62 13.60 -24.02
CA ARG A 189 11.83 14.81 -23.81
C ARG A 189 10.42 14.46 -23.38
N TRP A 190 10.02 14.97 -22.23
CA TRP A 190 8.66 14.84 -21.70
C TRP A 190 7.68 15.53 -22.64
N SER A 191 6.64 14.83 -23.08
CA SER A 191 5.54 15.41 -23.84
C SER A 191 4.22 14.84 -23.33
N ILE A 192 3.31 15.74 -22.97
CA ILE A 192 1.92 15.42 -22.61
C ILE A 192 1.12 15.18 -23.89
N PRO A 193 0.35 14.08 -24.01
CA PRO A 193 -0.68 13.98 -25.04
C PRO A 193 -1.80 14.97 -24.72
N LEU A 194 -2.27 15.70 -25.73
CA LEU A 194 -3.50 16.48 -25.68
C LEU A 194 -4.72 15.57 -25.48
#